data_AF-A0A964PLM9-F1
#
_entry.id   AF-A0A964PLM9-F1
#
_cell.length_a   1.000
_cell.length_b   1.000
_cell.length_c   1.000
_cell.angle_alpha   90.00
_cell.angle_beta   90.00
_cell.angle_gamma   90.00
#
_symmetry.space_group_name_H-M   'P 1'
#
loop_
_entity.id
_entity.type
_entity.pdbx_description
1 polymer ?
#
loop_
_entity_poly.entity_id
_entity_poly.type
_entity_poly.pdbx_seq_one_letter_code
_entity_poly.pdbx_strand_id
1 'polypeptide(L)'
;MLTKQLSFPTINYNYWCQKNDYFSSTPLIQTIKIGLNHARKGGLIDEIINSSNLVTNKDLVDLIELKIQSHQSVDKFENDELMIIFDLIQGWGGKACRNIYVQPNLNPTRISLVNLPEIYKKAINYCVSGDYYAALNKITSIPNLGESFATKHIFFCSEFDPSRQGLPIYDTRIKTLIFLKSSAAAGYEIFVNALNKKAIELSMPPALVERALFSFSQYYFPNSKLIIKENILDETDIQEAKKLQLSFQNI
;
A
#
# COMPACT_ATOMS: atom_id res chain seq x y z
N MET A 1 16.86 26.98 9.84
CA MET A 1 15.80 26.07 9.36
C MET A 1 16.42 25.14 8.34
N LEU A 2 16.72 23.89 8.70
CA LEU A 2 17.24 22.90 7.74
C LEU A 2 16.14 22.65 6.70
N THR A 3 16.38 23.08 5.47
CA THR A 3 15.60 22.69 4.30
C THR A 3 15.56 21.16 4.28
N LYS A 4 14.39 20.60 4.62
CA LYS A 4 14.11 19.17 4.69
C LYS A 4 14.36 18.58 3.30
N GLN A 5 15.55 18.05 3.07
CA GLN A 5 16.01 17.72 1.73
C GLN A 5 15.35 16.42 1.28
N LEU A 6 14.19 16.55 0.62
CA LEU A 6 13.61 15.52 -0.23
C LEU A 6 14.70 15.04 -1.18
N SER A 7 15.08 13.77 -1.10
CA SER A 7 16.10 13.18 -1.97
C SER A 7 15.56 11.89 -2.57
N PHE A 8 15.16 11.97 -3.84
CA PHE A 8 14.81 10.77 -4.59
C PHE A 8 16.10 10.05 -5.01
N PRO A 9 16.17 8.71 -4.86
CA PRO A 9 17.33 7.98 -5.30
C PRO A 9 17.42 7.99 -6.84
N THR A 10 18.64 8.07 -7.34
CA THR A 10 18.93 7.98 -8.77
C THR A 10 18.98 6.51 -9.17
N ILE A 11 17.83 5.96 -9.54
CA ILE A 11 17.65 4.54 -9.90
C ILE A 11 17.04 4.42 -11.30
N ASN A 12 17.08 3.22 -11.88
CA ASN A 12 16.35 2.90 -13.09
C ASN A 12 14.86 2.66 -12.78
N TYR A 13 14.06 3.74 -12.79
CA TYR A 13 12.64 3.68 -12.45
C TYR A 13 11.82 2.74 -13.35
N ASN A 14 12.12 2.67 -14.64
CA ASN A 14 11.46 1.76 -15.58
C ASN A 14 11.79 0.30 -15.30
N TYR A 15 13.01 0.01 -14.87
CA TYR A 15 13.39 -1.34 -14.46
C TYR A 15 12.68 -1.74 -13.17
N TRP A 16 12.81 -0.92 -12.13
CA TRP A 16 12.31 -1.26 -10.80
C TRP A 16 10.79 -1.31 -10.71
N CYS A 17 10.05 -0.51 -11.49
CA CYS A 17 8.59 -0.59 -11.47
C CYS A 17 8.05 -1.95 -11.94
N GLN A 18 8.81 -2.66 -12.79
CA GLN A 18 8.48 -4.00 -13.29
C GLN A 18 8.89 -5.13 -12.34
N LYS A 19 9.61 -4.82 -11.25
CA LYS A 19 10.11 -5.80 -10.27
C LYS A 19 9.25 -5.87 -9.01
N ASN A 20 8.05 -5.31 -9.04
CA ASN A 20 7.18 -5.31 -7.88
C ASN A 20 6.47 -6.66 -7.71
N ASP A 21 6.90 -7.45 -6.71
CA ASP A 21 6.34 -8.77 -6.45
C ASP A 21 4.83 -8.74 -6.17
N TYR A 22 4.31 -7.68 -5.54
CA TYR A 22 2.91 -7.58 -5.10
C TYR A 22 1.90 -7.51 -6.26
N PHE A 23 2.37 -7.22 -7.47
CA PHE A 23 1.56 -7.18 -8.70
C PHE A 23 1.97 -8.25 -9.72
N SER A 24 2.92 -9.11 -9.35
CA SER A 24 3.53 -10.07 -10.28
C SER A 24 2.81 -11.42 -10.30
N SER A 25 3.00 -12.16 -11.38
CA SER A 25 2.56 -13.57 -11.49
C SER A 25 3.44 -14.55 -10.69
N THR A 26 4.30 -14.07 -9.78
CA THR A 26 5.06 -14.95 -8.90
C THR A 26 4.15 -15.54 -7.82
N PRO A 27 4.49 -16.72 -7.25
CA PRO A 27 3.74 -17.30 -6.16
C PRO A 27 3.56 -16.32 -5.00
N LEU A 28 2.43 -16.43 -4.30
CA LEU A 28 2.11 -15.58 -3.14
C LEU A 28 3.31 -15.47 -2.19
N ILE A 29 3.82 -14.25 -2.02
CA ILE A 29 4.97 -14.00 -1.15
C ILE A 29 4.57 -14.18 0.32
N GLN A 30 5.54 -14.56 1.15
CA GLN A 30 5.27 -14.94 2.55
C GLN A 30 4.55 -13.85 3.36
N THR A 31 4.84 -12.58 3.09
CA THR A 31 4.19 -11.46 3.80
C THR A 31 2.70 -11.35 3.47
N ILE A 32 2.30 -11.58 2.21
CA ILE A 32 0.89 -11.60 1.80
C ILE A 32 0.19 -12.83 2.38
N LYS A 33 0.83 -14.01 2.35
CA LYS A 33 0.29 -15.23 2.97
C LYS A 33 -0.05 -15.02 4.46
N ILE A 34 0.87 -14.40 5.21
CA ILE A 34 0.63 -14.06 6.62
C ILE A 34 -0.48 -13.00 6.75
N GLY A 35 -0.51 -12.00 5.87
CA GLY A 35 -1.57 -10.99 5.83
C GLY A 35 -2.95 -11.59 5.63
N LEU A 36 -3.11 -12.48 4.64
CA LEU A 36 -4.37 -13.21 4.39
C LEU A 36 -4.78 -14.06 5.59
N ASN A 37 -3.84 -14.70 6.28
CA ASN A 37 -4.14 -15.43 7.51
C ASN A 37 -4.65 -14.55 8.64
N HIS A 38 -4.18 -13.30 8.74
CA HIS A 38 -4.78 -12.33 9.65
C HIS A 38 -6.17 -11.91 9.19
N ALA A 39 -6.32 -11.58 7.90
CA ALA A 39 -7.58 -11.12 7.34
C ALA A 39 -8.71 -12.17 7.40
N ARG A 40 -8.37 -13.47 7.33
CA ARG A 40 -9.32 -14.58 7.55
C ARG A 40 -10.05 -14.50 8.90
N LYS A 41 -9.48 -13.84 9.91
CA LYS A 41 -10.15 -13.60 11.21
C LYS A 41 -11.34 -12.65 11.10
N GLY A 42 -11.49 -11.94 9.98
CA GLY A 42 -12.70 -11.18 9.64
C GLY A 42 -13.90 -12.08 9.27
N GLY A 43 -13.67 -13.37 8.99
CA GLY A 43 -14.70 -14.38 8.83
C GLY A 43 -15.32 -14.51 7.43
N LEU A 44 -15.05 -13.58 6.50
CA LEU A 44 -15.75 -13.52 5.21
C LEU A 44 -14.94 -14.00 3.99
N ILE A 45 -13.61 -14.08 4.11
CA ILE A 45 -12.74 -14.33 2.94
C ILE A 45 -12.27 -15.77 2.78
N ASP A 46 -12.55 -16.66 3.74
CA ASP A 46 -11.94 -18.00 3.73
C ASP A 46 -12.45 -18.85 2.56
N GLU A 47 -13.78 -18.95 2.40
CA GLU A 47 -14.39 -19.66 1.27
C GLU A 47 -14.01 -19.04 -0.08
N ILE A 48 -13.90 -17.71 -0.14
CA ILE A 48 -13.52 -16.99 -1.35
C ILE A 48 -12.09 -17.36 -1.75
N ILE A 49 -11.13 -17.32 -0.81
CA ILE A 49 -9.74 -17.68 -1.10
C ILE A 49 -9.61 -19.16 -1.49
N ASN A 50 -10.34 -20.04 -0.80
CA ASN A 50 -10.27 -21.48 -1.06
C ASN A 50 -10.88 -21.84 -2.43
N SER A 51 -11.89 -21.09 -2.90
CA SER A 51 -12.53 -21.31 -4.20
C SER A 51 -11.85 -20.61 -5.39
N SER A 52 -11.07 -19.55 -5.15
CA SER A 52 -10.49 -18.71 -6.21
C SER A 52 -9.14 -19.19 -6.76
N ASN A 53 -8.66 -20.38 -6.35
CA ASN A 53 -7.36 -20.93 -6.75
C ASN A 53 -6.22 -19.90 -6.68
N LEU A 54 -6.12 -19.22 -5.54
CA LEU A 54 -5.21 -18.09 -5.34
C LEU A 54 -3.74 -18.58 -5.24
N VAL A 55 -3.00 -18.55 -6.36
CA VAL A 55 -1.62 -19.07 -6.44
C VAL A 55 -0.59 -17.95 -6.42
N THR A 56 -0.85 -16.86 -7.15
CA THR A 56 0.08 -15.77 -7.40
C THR A 56 -0.32 -14.46 -6.71
N ASN A 57 0.61 -13.51 -6.61
CA ASN A 57 0.28 -12.16 -6.10
C ASN A 57 -0.69 -11.44 -7.04
N LYS A 58 -0.54 -11.64 -8.36
CA LYS A 58 -1.47 -11.14 -9.37
C LYS A 58 -2.88 -11.70 -9.21
N ASP A 59 -3.03 -12.99 -8.90
CA ASP A 59 -4.36 -13.58 -8.68
C ASP A 59 -5.13 -12.85 -7.56
N LEU A 60 -4.42 -12.38 -6.52
CA LEU A 60 -5.02 -11.60 -5.44
C LEU A 60 -5.41 -10.19 -5.89
N VAL A 61 -4.56 -9.53 -6.66
CA VAL A 61 -4.87 -8.21 -7.24
C VAL A 61 -6.09 -8.31 -8.15
N ASP A 62 -6.13 -9.31 -9.02
CA ASP A 62 -7.21 -9.55 -9.96
C ASP A 62 -8.52 -9.90 -9.25
N LEU A 63 -8.45 -10.68 -8.15
CA LEU A 63 -9.60 -10.95 -7.29
C LEU A 63 -10.13 -9.68 -6.61
N ILE A 64 -9.24 -8.82 -6.09
CA ILE A 64 -9.65 -7.53 -5.50
C ILE A 64 -10.31 -6.65 -6.57
N GLU A 65 -9.71 -6.54 -7.74
CA GLU A 65 -10.26 -5.78 -8.87
C GLU A 65 -11.64 -6.31 -9.26
N LEU A 66 -11.79 -7.62 -9.43
CA LEU A 66 -13.07 -8.26 -9.74
C LEU A 66 -14.16 -7.93 -8.71
N LYS A 67 -13.80 -7.95 -7.41
CA LYS A 67 -14.74 -7.61 -6.33
C LYS A 67 -15.09 -6.12 -6.32
N ILE A 68 -14.15 -5.22 -6.60
CA ILE A 68 -14.42 -3.78 -6.69
C ILE A 68 -15.29 -3.45 -7.92
N GLN A 69 -15.12 -4.17 -9.02
CA GLN A 69 -15.83 -3.93 -10.27
C GLN A 69 -17.16 -4.68 -10.39
N SER A 70 -17.55 -5.49 -9.38
CA SER A 70 -18.79 -6.28 -9.43
C SER A 70 -20.05 -5.40 -9.47
N HIS A 71 -19.95 -4.14 -9.03
CA HIS A 71 -21.05 -3.19 -9.05
C HIS A 71 -20.62 -1.86 -9.69
N GLN A 72 -21.54 -1.24 -10.42
CA GLN A 72 -21.32 0.06 -11.06
C GLN A 72 -21.37 1.25 -10.09
N SER A 73 -21.88 1.06 -8.86
CA SER A 73 -21.98 2.10 -7.84
C SER A 73 -21.75 1.50 -6.46
N VAL A 74 -21.06 2.27 -5.62
CA VAL A 74 -20.76 1.95 -4.22
C VAL A 74 -22.05 1.68 -3.43
N ASP A 75 -23.16 2.33 -3.79
CA ASP A 75 -24.43 2.19 -3.08
C ASP A 75 -25.04 0.80 -3.21
N LYS A 76 -24.69 0.05 -4.26
CA LYS A 76 -25.20 -1.31 -4.52
C LYS A 76 -24.46 -2.40 -3.75
N PHE A 77 -23.32 -2.09 -3.15
CA PHE A 77 -22.61 -3.08 -2.35
C PHE A 77 -23.33 -3.34 -1.04
N GLU A 78 -23.51 -4.63 -0.74
CA GLU A 78 -23.89 -5.11 0.57
C GLU A 78 -22.73 -5.00 1.56
N ASN A 79 -23.05 -4.95 2.86
CA ASN A 79 -22.05 -4.78 3.91
C ASN A 79 -20.96 -5.86 3.87
N ASP A 80 -21.33 -7.12 3.65
CA ASP A 80 -20.37 -8.22 3.57
C ASP A 80 -19.46 -8.11 2.33
N GLU A 81 -19.98 -7.64 1.19
CA GLU A 81 -19.18 -7.44 -0.02
C GLU A 81 -18.12 -6.35 0.19
N LEU A 82 -18.49 -5.24 0.84
CA LEU A 82 -17.55 -4.19 1.23
C LEU A 82 -16.47 -4.71 2.16
N MET A 83 -16.86 -5.56 3.11
CA MET A 83 -15.94 -6.13 4.06
C MET A 83 -15.01 -7.19 3.45
N ILE A 84 -15.47 -7.96 2.47
CA ILE A 84 -14.61 -8.84 1.68
C ILE A 84 -13.52 -8.03 0.97
N ILE A 85 -13.89 -6.94 0.29
CA ILE A 85 -12.91 -6.04 -0.36
C ILE A 85 -11.92 -5.51 0.67
N PHE A 86 -12.42 -5.04 1.82
CA PHE A 86 -11.60 -4.54 2.90
C PHE A 86 -10.58 -5.59 3.35
N ASP A 87 -11.04 -6.80 3.66
CA ASP A 87 -10.21 -7.88 4.20
C ASP A 87 -9.18 -8.39 3.17
N LEU A 88 -9.55 -8.45 1.88
CA LEU A 88 -8.61 -8.80 0.80
C LEU A 88 -7.49 -7.75 0.64
N ILE A 89 -7.82 -6.46 0.67
CA ILE A 89 -6.82 -5.37 0.60
C ILE A 89 -5.90 -5.38 1.83
N GLN A 90 -6.45 -5.65 3.03
CA GLN A 90 -5.65 -5.83 4.25
C GLN A 90 -4.67 -6.98 4.10
N GLY A 91 -5.14 -8.12 3.56
CA GLY A 91 -4.31 -9.28 3.28
C GLY A 91 -3.19 -8.99 2.28
N TRP A 92 -3.52 -8.29 1.20
CA TRP A 92 -2.56 -7.81 0.20
C TRP A 92 -1.51 -6.87 0.82
N GLY A 93 -1.90 -6.01 1.76
CA GLY A 93 -0.97 -5.15 2.51
C GLY A 93 0.03 -5.91 3.41
N GLY A 94 -0.16 -7.22 3.56
CA GLY A 94 0.78 -8.14 4.21
C GLY A 94 0.72 -8.13 5.73
N LYS A 95 1.71 -8.79 6.37
CA LYS A 95 1.69 -9.13 7.81
C LYS A 95 1.43 -7.99 8.80
N ALA A 96 1.62 -6.73 8.40
CA ALA A 96 1.41 -5.58 9.27
C ALA A 96 -0.09 -5.26 9.50
N CYS A 97 -1.01 -5.85 8.72
CA CYS A 97 -2.46 -5.63 8.84
C CYS A 97 -3.06 -6.19 10.14
N ARG A 98 -2.30 -7.01 10.88
CA ARG A 98 -2.78 -7.80 12.03
C ARG A 98 -3.61 -7.01 13.05
N ASN A 99 -3.30 -5.73 13.25
CA ASN A 99 -3.77 -4.97 14.40
C ASN A 99 -5.29 -4.78 14.40
N ILE A 100 -5.94 -4.65 13.24
CA ILE A 100 -7.40 -4.57 13.19
C ILE A 100 -8.09 -5.92 13.53
N TYR A 101 -7.36 -7.03 13.52
CA TYR A 101 -7.89 -8.38 13.75
C TYR A 101 -7.58 -8.98 15.13
N VAL A 102 -6.64 -8.39 15.90
CA VAL A 102 -6.13 -9.01 17.15
C VAL A 102 -6.21 -8.11 18.38
N GLN A 103 -6.88 -6.97 18.27
CA GLN A 103 -7.28 -6.15 19.43
C GLN A 103 -6.13 -5.56 20.28
N PRO A 104 -5.10 -4.91 19.69
CA PRO A 104 -4.16 -4.14 20.48
C PRO A 104 -4.89 -2.97 21.17
N ASN A 105 -4.63 -2.77 22.45
CA ASN A 105 -5.06 -1.59 23.23
C ASN A 105 -6.58 -1.44 23.46
N LEU A 106 -7.35 -2.54 23.56
CA LEU A 106 -8.81 -2.53 23.80
C LEU A 106 -9.64 -1.82 22.73
N ASN A 107 -9.03 -1.45 21.60
CA ASN A 107 -9.75 -0.90 20.46
C ASN A 107 -10.64 -1.97 19.80
N PRO A 108 -11.76 -1.58 19.16
CA PRO A 108 -12.56 -2.49 18.37
C PRO A 108 -11.73 -3.23 17.31
N THR A 109 -12.05 -4.51 17.13
CA THR A 109 -11.55 -5.31 16.01
C THR A 109 -12.45 -5.15 14.79
N ARG A 110 -11.99 -5.67 13.66
CA ARG A 110 -12.76 -5.83 12.42
C ARG A 110 -14.17 -6.38 12.66
N ILE A 111 -14.33 -7.38 13.53
CA ILE A 111 -15.63 -8.02 13.79
C ILE A 111 -16.48 -7.29 14.85
N SER A 112 -15.84 -6.55 15.76
CA SER A 112 -16.55 -5.87 16.86
C SER A 112 -16.90 -4.40 16.55
N LEU A 113 -16.36 -3.85 15.47
CA LEU A 113 -16.68 -2.49 15.00
C LEU A 113 -17.91 -2.54 14.08
N VAL A 114 -19.10 -2.45 14.70
CA VAL A 114 -20.40 -2.63 14.02
C VAL A 114 -20.58 -1.69 12.82
N ASN A 115 -20.12 -0.45 12.92
CA ASN A 115 -20.30 0.58 11.88
C ASN A 115 -19.17 0.64 10.84
N LEU A 116 -18.28 -0.37 10.81
CA LEU A 116 -17.18 -0.41 9.86
C LEU A 116 -17.65 -0.40 8.40
N PRO A 117 -18.68 -1.18 7.98
CA PRO A 117 -19.16 -1.14 6.61
C PRO A 117 -19.60 0.25 6.16
N GLU A 118 -20.31 1.00 7.01
CA GLU A 118 -20.79 2.35 6.72
C GLU A 118 -19.63 3.35 6.63
N ILE A 119 -18.66 3.25 7.55
CA ILE A 119 -17.43 4.05 7.50
C ILE A 119 -16.69 3.80 6.19
N TYR A 120 -16.53 2.53 5.82
CA TYR A 120 -15.79 2.13 4.64
C TYR A 120 -16.53 2.50 3.35
N LYS A 121 -17.84 2.25 3.26
CA LYS A 121 -18.70 2.70 2.14
C LYS A 121 -18.55 4.19 1.88
N LYS A 122 -18.58 5.00 2.95
CA LYS A 122 -18.37 6.46 2.84
C LYS A 122 -16.98 6.81 2.32
N ALA A 123 -15.95 6.08 2.74
CA ALA A 123 -14.59 6.28 2.23
C ALA A 123 -14.46 5.94 0.74
N ILE A 124 -15.08 4.85 0.28
CA ILE A 124 -15.07 4.48 -1.14
C ILE A 124 -15.82 5.54 -1.96
N ASN A 125 -16.96 6.05 -1.48
CA ASN A 125 -17.66 7.15 -2.13
C ASN A 125 -16.77 8.39 -2.31
N TYR A 126 -15.94 8.73 -1.32
CA TYR A 126 -14.94 9.79 -1.47
C TYR A 126 -13.87 9.46 -2.52
N CYS A 127 -13.46 8.20 -2.65
CA CYS A 127 -12.54 7.78 -3.71
C CYS A 127 -13.16 7.98 -5.09
N VAL A 128 -14.41 7.56 -5.28
CA VAL A 128 -15.16 7.71 -6.54
C VAL A 128 -15.37 9.18 -6.91
N SER A 129 -15.59 10.06 -5.93
CA SER A 129 -15.71 11.50 -6.18
C SER A 129 -14.38 12.24 -6.32
N GLY A 130 -13.24 11.54 -6.20
CA GLY A 130 -11.90 12.13 -6.24
C GLY A 130 -11.48 12.90 -4.98
N ASP A 131 -12.24 12.83 -3.89
CA ASP A 131 -11.89 13.47 -2.60
C ASP A 131 -11.05 12.52 -1.73
N TYR A 132 -9.83 12.25 -2.20
CA TYR A 132 -8.96 11.27 -1.57
C TYR A 132 -8.46 11.68 -0.17
N TYR A 133 -8.48 12.96 0.16
CA TYR A 133 -8.15 13.43 1.50
C TYR A 133 -9.28 13.12 2.49
N ALA A 134 -10.53 13.33 2.09
CA ALA A 134 -11.68 12.88 2.88
C ALA A 134 -11.71 11.34 3.00
N ALA A 135 -11.36 10.61 1.94
CA ALA A 135 -11.19 9.16 1.98
C ALA A 135 -10.11 8.75 3.00
N LEU A 136 -8.93 9.39 2.95
CA LEU A 136 -7.83 9.12 3.87
C LEU A 136 -8.26 9.33 5.32
N ASN A 137 -8.82 10.50 5.64
CA ASN A 137 -9.30 10.82 6.98
C ASN A 137 -10.39 9.86 7.46
N LYS A 138 -11.26 9.41 6.55
CA LYS A 138 -12.32 8.46 6.87
C LYS A 138 -11.74 7.08 7.20
N ILE A 139 -10.78 6.60 6.41
CA ILE A 139 -10.17 5.28 6.63
C ILE A 139 -9.25 5.30 7.85
N THR A 140 -8.49 6.36 8.09
CA THR A 140 -7.64 6.47 9.30
C THR A 140 -8.44 6.69 10.58
N SER A 141 -9.73 7.03 10.48
CA SER A 141 -10.63 7.02 11.64
C SER A 141 -11.02 5.62 12.11
N ILE A 142 -10.77 4.58 11.28
CA ILE A 142 -10.94 3.19 11.68
C ILE A 142 -9.84 2.85 12.70
N PRO A 143 -10.20 2.39 13.91
CA PRO A 143 -9.22 2.01 14.93
C PRO A 143 -8.20 1.01 14.39
N ASN A 144 -6.93 1.22 14.78
CA ASN A 144 -5.80 0.38 14.40
C ASN A 144 -5.40 0.42 12.91
N LEU A 145 -5.94 1.37 12.13
CA LEU A 145 -5.64 1.53 10.72
C LEU A 145 -4.89 2.84 10.44
N GLY A 146 -3.59 2.73 10.15
CA GLY A 146 -2.74 3.89 9.84
C GLY A 146 -2.77 4.30 8.37
N GLU A 147 -2.22 5.48 8.06
CA GLU A 147 -2.15 6.07 6.72
C GLU A 147 -1.56 5.11 5.66
N SER A 148 -0.58 4.28 6.04
CA SER A 148 0.05 3.33 5.12
C SER A 148 -0.91 2.25 4.61
N PHE A 149 -1.89 1.84 5.41
CA PHE A 149 -2.93 0.93 4.96
C PHE A 149 -4.09 1.69 4.33
N ALA A 150 -4.45 2.85 4.88
CA ALA A 150 -5.50 3.69 4.30
C ALA A 150 -5.23 4.03 2.83
N THR A 151 -3.99 4.38 2.50
CA THR A 151 -3.58 4.67 1.11
C THR A 151 -3.54 3.44 0.21
N LYS A 152 -3.44 2.22 0.74
CA LYS A 152 -3.62 0.98 -0.03
C LYS A 152 -5.09 0.79 -0.42
N HIS A 153 -6.01 1.01 0.51
CA HIS A 153 -7.45 0.99 0.22
C HIS A 153 -7.82 2.05 -0.80
N ILE A 154 -7.34 3.28 -0.64
CA ILE A 154 -7.54 4.35 -1.63
C ILE A 154 -6.98 3.92 -2.98
N PHE A 155 -5.73 3.43 -3.02
CA PHE A 155 -5.12 2.94 -4.26
C PHE A 155 -6.03 1.95 -4.98
N PHE A 156 -6.48 0.87 -4.35
CA PHE A 156 -7.37 -0.09 -5.01
C PHE A 156 -8.71 0.52 -5.42
N CYS A 157 -9.36 1.27 -4.53
CA CYS A 157 -10.67 1.87 -4.80
C CYS A 157 -10.63 3.05 -5.79
N SER A 158 -9.45 3.63 -6.07
CA SER A 158 -9.27 4.69 -7.08
C SER A 158 -8.66 4.17 -8.39
N GLU A 159 -7.73 3.22 -8.32
CA GLU A 159 -7.01 2.66 -9.48
C GLU A 159 -7.93 1.75 -10.29
N PHE A 160 -8.90 1.09 -9.66
CA PHE A 160 -9.82 0.16 -10.32
C PHE A 160 -11.22 0.73 -10.58
N ASP A 161 -11.44 2.01 -10.27
CA ASP A 161 -12.66 2.77 -10.63
C ASP A 161 -12.66 3.17 -12.13
N PRO A 162 -13.80 3.38 -12.79
CA PRO A 162 -13.85 3.84 -14.18
C PRO A 162 -13.40 5.30 -14.44
N SER A 163 -13.31 6.16 -13.42
CA SER A 163 -13.10 7.63 -13.56
C SER A 163 -11.70 8.14 -13.13
N ARG A 164 -10.69 7.27 -13.21
CA ARG A 164 -9.38 7.25 -12.53
C ARG A 164 -8.54 8.54 -12.45
N GLN A 165 -7.94 8.72 -11.26
CA GLN A 165 -6.60 9.31 -11.03
C GLN A 165 -5.86 8.46 -9.97
N GLY A 166 -5.03 7.50 -10.39
CA GLY A 166 -4.32 6.60 -9.48
C GLY A 166 -3.38 7.34 -8.52
N LEU A 167 -3.57 7.16 -7.20
CA LEU A 167 -2.75 7.80 -6.17
C LEU A 167 -1.64 6.88 -5.64
N PRO A 168 -0.48 7.45 -5.26
CA PRO A 168 0.61 6.67 -4.69
C PRO A 168 0.31 6.20 -3.26
N ILE A 169 0.80 5.01 -2.92
CA ILE A 169 0.71 4.41 -1.60
C ILE A 169 1.74 5.06 -0.66
N TYR A 170 1.29 5.48 0.53
CA TYR A 170 2.16 6.10 1.54
C TYR A 170 2.84 5.03 2.40
N ASP A 171 3.79 4.30 1.80
CA ASP A 171 4.51 3.23 2.49
C ASP A 171 5.68 3.75 3.34
N THR A 172 5.88 3.12 4.50
CA THR A 172 6.95 3.52 5.43
C THR A 172 8.34 3.33 4.81
N ARG A 173 8.53 2.33 3.95
CA ARG A 173 9.80 2.12 3.24
C ARG A 173 10.13 3.27 2.31
N ILE A 174 9.13 3.74 1.56
CA ILE A 174 9.30 4.86 0.61
C ILE A 174 9.55 6.15 1.39
N LYS A 175 8.82 6.38 2.48
CA LYS A 175 9.11 7.49 3.41
C LYS A 175 10.56 7.47 3.88
N THR A 176 11.03 6.31 4.34
CA THR A 176 12.42 6.16 4.79
C THR A 176 13.42 6.48 3.68
N LEU A 177 13.15 6.06 2.43
CA LEU A 177 14.01 6.35 1.29
C LEU A 177 14.08 7.85 0.99
N ILE A 178 12.93 8.53 0.87
CA ILE A 178 12.88 9.91 0.37
C ILE A 178 13.15 10.96 1.46
N PHE A 179 12.97 10.60 2.74
CA PHE A 179 13.12 11.51 3.88
C PHE A 179 14.26 11.17 4.86
N LEU A 180 14.97 10.05 4.70
CA LEU A 180 16.18 9.67 5.46
C LEU A 180 16.13 9.97 6.98
N LYS A 181 15.10 9.49 7.70
CA LYS A 181 14.83 9.73 9.15
C LYS A 181 14.39 11.14 9.55
N SER A 182 13.97 12.03 8.65
CA SER A 182 13.23 13.22 9.07
C SER A 182 11.92 12.79 9.74
N SER A 183 11.95 12.63 11.07
CA SER A 183 10.86 12.15 11.93
C SER A 183 9.68 13.13 11.96
N ALA A 184 9.90 14.38 11.51
CA ALA A 184 8.88 15.37 11.20
C ALA A 184 8.25 15.11 9.81
N ALA A 185 7.79 13.87 9.63
CA ALA A 185 7.21 13.26 8.44
C ALA A 185 6.31 14.24 7.68
N ALA A 186 6.68 14.49 6.43
CA ALA A 186 5.82 15.12 5.43
C ALA A 186 4.45 14.43 5.44
N GLY A 187 3.37 15.16 5.74
CA GLY A 187 2.00 14.64 5.63
C GLY A 187 1.73 14.08 4.23
N TYR A 188 0.67 13.26 4.08
CA TYR A 188 0.36 12.59 2.82
C TYR A 188 0.37 13.53 1.60
N GLU A 189 -0.13 14.76 1.77
CA GLU A 189 -0.10 15.79 0.73
C GLU A 189 1.31 16.14 0.25
N ILE A 190 2.26 16.36 1.17
CA ILE A 190 3.65 16.66 0.82
C ILE A 190 4.30 15.48 0.09
N PHE A 191 3.97 14.25 0.51
CA PHE A 191 4.41 13.03 -0.17
C PHE A 191 3.88 12.93 -1.60
N VAL A 192 2.57 13.12 -1.79
CA VAL A 192 1.92 13.10 -3.10
C VAL A 192 2.50 14.18 -4.01
N ASN A 193 2.67 15.41 -3.51
CA ASN A 193 3.26 16.51 -4.26
C ASN A 193 4.71 16.21 -4.68
N ALA A 194 5.51 15.64 -3.79
CA ALA A 194 6.89 15.24 -4.11
C ALA A 194 6.93 14.15 -5.20
N LEU A 195 6.07 13.14 -5.10
CA LEU A 195 5.97 12.09 -6.11
C LEU A 195 5.46 12.61 -7.45
N ASN A 196 4.45 13.47 -7.46
CA ASN A 196 3.92 14.08 -8.69
C ASN A 196 4.99 14.93 -9.41
N LYS A 197 5.79 15.69 -8.66
CA LYS A 197 6.91 16.43 -9.24
C LYS A 197 7.93 15.48 -9.87
N LYS A 198 8.29 14.40 -9.18
CA LYS A 198 9.23 13.40 -9.71
C LYS A 198 8.67 12.63 -10.92
N ALA A 199 7.37 12.35 -10.90
CA ALA A 199 6.63 11.74 -12.00
C ALA A 199 6.66 12.59 -13.27
N ILE A 200 6.45 13.90 -13.15
CA ILE A 200 6.58 14.85 -14.27
C ILE A 200 8.01 14.85 -14.82
N GLU A 201 9.02 14.92 -13.96
CA GLU A 201 10.43 14.87 -14.35
C GLU A 201 10.77 13.60 -15.14
N LEU A 202 10.25 12.45 -14.70
CA LEU A 202 10.50 11.14 -15.31
C LEU A 202 9.57 10.83 -16.49
N SER A 203 8.56 11.66 -16.76
CA SER A 203 7.46 11.36 -17.70
C SER A 203 6.79 10.01 -17.41
N MET A 204 6.54 9.72 -16.13
CA MET A 204 5.93 8.47 -15.65
C MET A 204 4.70 8.76 -14.78
N PRO A 205 3.67 7.90 -14.77
CA PRO A 205 2.61 7.99 -13.77
C PRO A 205 3.16 7.94 -12.33
N PRO A 206 2.63 8.75 -11.39
CA PRO A 206 3.05 8.74 -9.99
C PRO A 206 3.03 7.36 -9.33
N ALA A 207 2.02 6.53 -9.65
CA ALA A 207 1.93 5.16 -9.19
C ALA A 207 3.11 4.28 -9.65
N LEU A 208 3.63 4.48 -10.87
CA LEU A 208 4.79 3.70 -11.34
C LEU A 208 6.10 4.16 -10.70
N VAL A 209 6.23 5.46 -10.40
CA VAL A 209 7.35 6.00 -9.62
C VAL A 209 7.35 5.40 -8.20
N GLU A 210 6.19 5.36 -7.55
CA GLU A 210 6.00 4.73 -6.24
C GLU A 210 6.39 3.25 -6.28
N ARG A 211 5.88 2.48 -7.26
CA ARG A 211 6.19 1.05 -7.43
C ARG A 211 7.69 0.81 -7.65
N ALA A 212 8.36 1.67 -8.40
CA ALA A 212 9.81 1.58 -8.60
C ALA A 212 10.57 1.77 -7.28
N LEU A 213 10.23 2.81 -6.52
CA LEU A 213 10.85 3.08 -5.21
C LEU A 213 10.60 1.94 -4.23
N PHE A 214 9.38 1.40 -4.21
CA PHE A 214 9.03 0.26 -3.38
C PHE A 214 9.87 -0.96 -3.74
N SER A 215 9.95 -1.32 -5.01
CA SER A 215 10.66 -2.52 -5.48
C SER A 215 12.16 -2.42 -5.24
N PHE A 216 12.77 -1.27 -5.56
CA PHE A 216 14.16 -0.98 -5.23
C PHE A 216 14.40 -1.09 -3.71
N SER A 217 13.53 -0.49 -2.89
CA SER A 217 13.62 -0.56 -1.43
C SER A 217 13.55 -2.00 -0.92
N GLN A 218 12.55 -2.73 -1.40
CA GLN A 218 12.27 -4.09 -0.99
C GLN A 218 13.41 -5.01 -1.38
N TYR A 219 14.01 -4.81 -2.56
CA TYR A 219 15.12 -5.62 -3.05
C TYR A 219 16.35 -5.45 -2.17
N TYR A 220 16.79 -4.21 -1.96
CA TYR A 220 18.05 -3.91 -1.27
C TYR A 220 17.98 -3.92 0.26
N PHE A 221 16.83 -3.61 0.86
CA PHE A 221 16.77 -3.28 2.29
C PHE A 221 15.73 -4.09 3.10
N PRO A 222 16.03 -4.50 4.34
CA PRO A 222 15.10 -5.14 5.25
C PRO A 222 14.21 -4.07 5.96
N ASN A 223 12.93 -4.03 5.61
CA ASN A 223 11.91 -3.10 6.15
C ASN A 223 12.43 -1.66 6.31
N SER A 224 11.96 -0.90 7.30
CA SER A 224 12.25 0.53 7.53
C SER A 224 13.70 0.84 7.92
N LYS A 225 14.66 -0.02 7.55
CA LYS A 225 16.10 0.16 7.78
C LYS A 225 16.80 0.19 6.42
N LEU A 226 17.65 1.19 6.18
CA LEU A 226 18.49 1.25 4.96
C LEU A 226 19.82 0.54 5.19
N ILE A 227 19.75 -0.74 5.58
CA ILE A 227 20.91 -1.64 5.70
C ILE A 227 20.82 -2.62 4.54
N ILE A 228 21.83 -2.68 3.69
CA ILE A 228 21.84 -3.53 2.51
C ILE A 228 21.79 -5.00 2.94
N LYS A 229 20.92 -5.79 2.30
CA LYS A 229 20.83 -7.24 2.51
C LYS A 229 22.11 -7.95 2.04
N GLU A 230 22.38 -9.09 2.67
CA GLU A 230 23.41 -10.01 2.20
C GLU A 230 22.97 -10.73 0.91
N ASN A 231 23.94 -11.20 0.11
CA ASN A 231 23.73 -12.02 -1.09
C ASN A 231 22.83 -11.40 -2.17
N ILE A 232 23.14 -10.17 -2.58
CA ILE A 232 22.48 -9.51 -3.71
C ILE A 232 22.91 -10.16 -5.03
N LEU A 233 21.94 -10.57 -5.84
CA LEU A 233 22.17 -11.21 -7.14
C LEU A 233 22.02 -10.25 -8.31
N ASP A 234 21.14 -9.26 -8.18
CA ASP A 234 20.91 -8.20 -9.16
C ASP A 234 21.55 -6.92 -8.63
N GLU A 235 22.63 -6.51 -9.28
CA GLU A 235 23.42 -5.35 -8.87
C GLU A 235 22.92 -4.02 -9.48
N THR A 236 21.78 -4.03 -10.19
CA THR A 236 21.20 -2.81 -10.79
C THR A 236 21.04 -1.71 -9.73
N ASP A 237 21.68 -0.56 -9.90
CA ASP A 237 21.66 0.56 -8.93
C ASP A 237 22.21 0.24 -7.51
N ILE A 238 23.04 -0.81 -7.34
CA ILE A 238 23.63 -1.15 -6.03
C ILE A 238 24.46 -0.01 -5.44
N GLN A 239 25.08 0.82 -6.29
CA GLN A 239 25.85 1.98 -5.84
C GLN A 239 24.96 3.06 -5.22
N GLU A 240 23.75 3.26 -5.76
CA GLU A 240 22.78 4.17 -5.16
C GLU A 240 22.27 3.62 -3.82
N ALA A 241 22.07 2.29 -3.72
CA ALA A 241 21.74 1.66 -2.45
C ALA A 241 22.84 1.85 -1.38
N LYS A 242 24.12 1.71 -1.76
CA LYS A 242 25.27 1.96 -0.88
C LYS A 242 25.33 3.41 -0.41
N LYS A 243 25.12 4.36 -1.33
CA LYS A 243 25.05 5.79 -1.02
C LYS A 243 23.93 6.09 -0.02
N LEU A 244 22.74 5.55 -0.22
CA LEU A 244 21.61 5.72 0.70
C LEU A 244 21.91 5.17 2.11
N GLN A 245 22.53 3.99 2.21
CA GLN A 245 22.94 3.43 3.49
C GLN A 245 23.91 4.37 4.22
N LEU A 246 24.93 4.88 3.53
CA LEU A 246 25.91 5.82 4.11
C LEU A 246 25.24 7.12 4.56
N SER A 247 24.38 7.71 3.72
CA SER A 247 23.61 8.90 4.08
C SER A 247 22.73 8.68 5.31
N PHE A 248 22.13 7.49 5.44
CA PHE A 248 21.27 7.14 6.58
C PHE A 248 22.04 6.89 7.89
N GLN A 249 23.33 6.52 7.81
CA GLN A 249 24.21 6.35 8.97
C GLN A 249 24.75 7.68 9.51
N ASN A 250 24.87 8.69 8.65
CA ASN A 250 25.39 10.02 8.99
C ASN A 250 24.32 11.00 9.51
N ILE A 251 23.06 10.54 9.66
CA ILE A 251 21.91 11.27 10.22
C ILE A 251 21.48 10.59 11.51
#